data_AF-A0A5K1JUZ2-F1
#
_entry.id   AF-A0A5K1JUZ2-F1
#
_cell.length_a   1.000
_cell.length_b   1.000
_cell.length_c   1.000
_cell.angle_alpha   90.00
_cell.angle_beta   90.00
_cell.angle_gamma   90.00
#
_symmetry.space_group_name_H-M   'P 1'
#
loop_
_entity.id
_entity.type
_entity.pdbx_description
1 polymer ?
#
loop_
_entity_poly.entity_id
_entity_poly.type
_entity_poly.pdbx_seq_one_letter_code
_entity_poly.pdbx_strand_id
1 'polypeptide(L)' 'MICELLFPSSILAVKLNRKTLVIVLEVEIYIYDISNMKLLHVIDTTPNPN' A
#
# COMPACT_ATOMS: atom_id res chain seq x y z
N MET A 1 14.95 -7.65 -10.88
CA MET A 1 13.74 -6.87 -10.56
C MET A 1 12.68 -7.85 -10.09
N ILE A 2 12.14 -7.68 -8.87
CA ILE A 2 11.26 -8.68 -8.20
C ILE A 2 9.76 -8.31 -8.37
N CYS A 3 9.41 -7.02 -8.32
CA CYS A 3 8.11 -6.47 -8.75
C CYS A 3 8.19 -4.93 -8.73
N GLU A 4 7.45 -4.23 -9.59
CA GLU A 4 7.22 -2.78 -9.54
C GLU A 4 5.71 -2.53 -9.51
N LEU A 5 5.28 -1.62 -8.63
CA LEU A 5 3.88 -1.24 -8.46
C LEU A 5 3.72 0.26 -8.72
N LEU A 6 2.70 0.63 -9.48
CA LEU A 6 2.34 2.00 -9.78
C LEU A 6 1.13 2.42 -8.94
N PHE A 7 1.24 3.58 -8.30
CA PHE A 7 0.19 4.14 -7.45
C PHE A 7 -0.29 5.48 -8.02
N PRO A 8 -1.57 5.84 -7.80
CA PRO A 8 -2.16 7.06 -8.37
C PRO A 8 -1.65 8.34 -7.71
N SER A 9 -1.09 8.25 -6.50
CA SER A 9 -0.57 9.38 -5.74
C SER A 9 0.75 9.07 -5.05
N SER A 10 1.34 10.07 -4.41
CA SER A 10 2.58 9.92 -3.63
C SER A 10 2.40 8.93 -2.47
N ILE A 11 3.42 8.09 -2.27
CA ILE A 11 3.49 7.16 -1.15
C ILE A 11 3.97 7.94 0.09
N LEU A 12 3.12 8.00 1.11
CA LEU A 12 3.46 8.62 2.40
C LEU A 12 4.28 7.68 3.28
N ALA A 13 3.91 6.39 3.30
CA ALA A 13 4.63 5.38 4.08
C ALA A 13 4.50 3.98 3.47
N VAL A 14 5.51 3.16 3.73
CA VAL A 14 5.51 1.73 3.43
C VAL A 14 5.74 0.96 4.72
N LYS A 15 4.86 0.02 5.03
CA LYS A 15 5.01 -0.89 6.17
C LYS A 15 4.98 -2.33 5.68
N LEU A 16 5.92 -3.13 6.16
CA LEU A 16 6.09 -4.52 5.76
C LEU A 16 6.11 -5.39 7.01
N ASN A 17 5.39 -6.51 6.97
CA ASN A 17 5.61 -7.62 7.91
C ASN A 17 5.80 -8.92 7.13
N ARG A 18 5.77 -10.09 7.78
CA ARG A 18 6.02 -11.38 7.10
C ARG A 18 4.88 -11.84 6.17
N LYS A 19 3.71 -11.20 6.22
CA LYS A 19 2.51 -11.62 5.46
C LYS A 19 1.95 -10.49 4.59
N THR A 20 2.01 -9.25 5.05
CA THR A 20 1.33 -8.12 4.43
C THR A 20 2.28 -6.96 4.15
N LEU A 21 2.14 -6.39 2.96
CA LEU A 21 2.71 -5.11 2.56
C LEU A 21 1.60 -4.07 2.60
N VAL A 22 1.82 -3.00 3.37
CA VAL A 22 0.89 -1.89 3.50
C VAL A 22 1.53 -0.66 2.88
N ILE A 23 0.82 -0.04 1.94
CA ILE A 23 1.21 1.20 1.28
C ILE A 23 0.20 2.26 1.71
N VAL A 24 0.69 3.35 2.31
CA VAL A 24 -0.13 4.48 2.73
C VAL A 24 0.01 5.58 1.70
N LEU A 25 -1.10 5.96 1.09
CA LEU A 25 -1.24 7.10 0.21
C LEU A 25 -1.94 8.25 0.95
N GLU A 26 -2.12 9.37 0.27
CA GLU A 26 -2.77 10.55 0.84
C GLU A 26 -4.23 10.29 1.23
N VAL A 27 -5.00 9.59 0.38
CA VAL A 27 -6.44 9.36 0.59
C VAL A 27 -6.82 7.89 0.62
N GLU A 28 -5.86 6.99 0.50
CA GLU A 28 -6.10 5.55 0.39
C GLU A 28 -4.98 4.76 1.09
N ILE A 29 -5.32 3.58 1.59
CA ILE A 29 -4.36 2.61 2.11
C ILE A 29 -4.53 1.28 1.36
N TYR A 30 -3.44 0.80 0.77
CA TYR A 30 -3.42 -0.45 0.03
C TYR A 30 -2.76 -1.53 0.87
N ILE A 31 -3.42 -2.69 0.97
CA ILE A 31 -2.92 -3.86 1.70
C ILE A 31 -2.73 -5.00 0.71
N TYR A 32 -1.50 -5.46 0.57
CA TYR A 32 -1.10 -6.58 -0.29
C TYR A 32 -0.64 -7.78 0.52
N ASP A 33 -0.83 -8.98 0.00
CA ASP A 33 -0.13 -10.19 0.46
C ASP A 33 1.26 -10.24 -0.18
N ILE A 34 2.31 -10.37 0.64
CA ILE A 34 3.70 -10.37 0.14
C ILE A 34 4.04 -11.66 -0.62
N SER A 35 3.35 -12.76 -0.33
CA SER A 35 3.65 -14.08 -0.89
C SER A 35 3.39 -14.12 -2.39
N ASN A 36 2.38 -13.37 -2.86
CA ASN A 36 1.93 -13.36 -4.24
C ASN A 36 1.71 -11.94 -4.80
N MET A 37 2.03 -10.89 -4.03
CA MET A 37 1.81 -9.47 -4.35
C MET A 37 0.35 -9.15 -4.73
N LYS A 38 -0.62 -9.91 -4.23
CA LYS A 38 -2.04 -9.70 -4.52
C LYS A 38 -2.59 -8.60 -3.63
N LEU A 39 -3.31 -7.64 -4.23
CA LEU A 39 -4.09 -6.64 -3.50
C LEU A 39 -5.23 -7.35 -2.74
N LEU A 40 -5.20 -7.26 -1.42
CA LEU A 40 -6.21 -7.82 -0.54
C LEU A 40 -7.32 -6.80 -0.30
N HIS A 41 -6.94 -5.57 0.05
CA HIS A 41 -7.87 -4.51 0.41
C HIS A 41 -7.36 -3.13 0.00
N VAL A 42 -8.31 -2.26 -0.33
CA VAL A 42 -8.12 -0.81 -0.42
C VAL A 42 -9.05 -0.20 0.62
N ILE A 43 -8.51 0.72 1.41
CA ILE A 43 -9.26 1.44 2.43
C ILE A 43 -9.20 2.91 2.05
N ASP A 44 -10.36 3.49 1.75
CA ASP A 44 -10.49 4.93 1.54
C ASP A 44 -10.37 5.64 2.88
N THR A 45 -9.54 6.66 2.93
CA THR A 45 -9.32 7.47 4.12
C THR A 45 -9.59 8.94 3.80
N THR A 46 -9.93 9.73 4.82
CA THR A 46 -9.74 11.17 4.72
C THR A 46 -8.25 11.47 4.45
N PRO A 47 -7.92 12.64 3.87
CA PRO A 47 -6.52 13.01 3.62
C PRO A 47 -5.69 12.78 4.88
N ASN A 48 -4.67 11.93 4.78
CA ASN A 48 -3.82 11.54 5.89
C ASN A 48 -2.73 12.63 6.01
N PRO A 49 -2.86 13.57 6.97
CA PRO A 49 -1.94 14.68 7.06
C PRO A 49 -0.57 14.18 7.52
N ASN A 50 0.49 14.80 6.99
CA ASN A 50 1.89 14.51 7.31
C ASN A 50 2.24 14.89 8.76
#